data_AF-A0A6G1AYM9-F1
#
_entry.id   AF-A0A6G1AYM9-F1
#
_cell.length_a   1.000
_cell.length_b   1.000
_cell.length_c   1.000
_cell.angle_alpha   90.00
_cell.angle_beta   90.00
_cell.angle_gamma   90.00
#
_symmetry.space_group_name_H-M   'P 1'
#
loop_
_entity.id
_entity.type
_entity.pdbx_description
1 polymer ?
#
loop_
_entity_poly.entity_id
_entity_poly.type
_entity_poly.pdbx_seq_one_letter_code
_entity_poly.pdbx_strand_id
1 'polypeptide(L)'
;SHVLSLSFRALCLNPNCDSFSASVSFSKRGFSVRSFGTGTHVKLPGPAPDKPNVYDFKTTYDQMYNDLLRKDKELYTQNGILHMLDRNKRIKPRPERFQNCRDLFDLILTCEERVYDQVVEDLNSREQETCQPVHVINVDIQDNHEEATLGAFLICELCQCV
;
A
#
# COMPACT_ATOMS: atom_id res chain seq x y z
N SER A 1 -29.69 -21.12 1.85
CA SER A 1 -28.73 -20.20 2.48
C SER A 1 -27.61 -19.95 1.50
N HIS A 2 -27.68 -18.89 0.70
CA HIS A 2 -26.59 -18.54 -0.21
C HIS A 2 -25.46 -17.99 0.64
N VAL A 3 -24.44 -18.81 0.85
CA VAL A 3 -23.15 -18.33 1.34
C VAL A 3 -22.60 -17.47 0.22
N LEU A 4 -22.75 -16.14 0.36
CA LEU A 4 -21.98 -15.19 -0.44
C LEU A 4 -20.51 -15.49 -0.13
N SER A 5 -19.84 -16.17 -1.06
CA SER A 5 -18.39 -16.34 -1.02
C SER A 5 -17.77 -14.98 -1.32
N LEU A 6 -17.68 -14.11 -0.30
CA LEU A 6 -16.97 -12.85 -0.40
C LEU A 6 -15.48 -13.14 -0.60
N SER A 7 -14.97 -12.90 -1.81
CA SER A 7 -13.54 -12.98 -2.11
C SER A 7 -12.90 -11.63 -1.78
N PHE A 8 -12.71 -11.35 -0.49
CA PHE A 8 -12.15 -10.08 -0.03
C PHE A 8 -10.80 -9.77 -0.69
N ARG A 9 -10.83 -8.80 -1.61
CA ARG A 9 -9.65 -8.14 -2.14
C ARG A 9 -9.51 -6.77 -1.51
N ALA A 10 -8.75 -6.70 -0.42
CA ALA A 10 -8.43 -5.44 0.24
C ALA A 10 -7.24 -4.78 -0.45
N LEU A 11 -7.31 -3.46 -0.58
CA LEU A 11 -6.24 -2.62 -1.10
C LEU A 11 -5.73 -1.69 0.01
N CYS A 12 -4.44 -1.73 0.34
CA CYS A 12 -3.76 -0.70 1.15
C CYS A 12 -2.85 0.18 0.27
N LEU A 13 -2.93 1.51 0.42
CA LEU A 13 -2.40 2.47 -0.57
C LEU A 13 -1.11 3.22 -0.22
N ASN A 14 -0.38 2.81 0.82
CA ASN A 14 0.94 3.37 1.11
C ASN A 14 2.05 2.31 0.94
N PRO A 15 2.85 2.35 -0.14
CA PRO A 15 3.89 1.35 -0.42
C PRO A 15 5.12 1.45 0.50
N ASN A 16 5.20 2.51 1.32
CA ASN A 16 6.33 2.79 2.23
C ASN A 16 5.92 2.86 3.71
N CYS A 17 4.62 2.72 4.03
CA CYS A 17 4.22 2.57 5.42
C CYS A 17 4.46 1.14 5.88
N ASP A 18 4.58 1.00 7.20
CA ASP A 18 4.59 -0.29 7.86
C ASP A 18 3.27 -1.07 7.77
N SER A 19 2.28 -0.52 7.06
CA SER A 19 1.04 -1.16 6.60
C SER A 19 1.27 -2.38 5.69
N PHE A 20 2.51 -2.65 5.30
CA PHE A 20 2.91 -3.92 4.69
C PHE A 20 2.89 -5.12 5.67
N SER A 21 2.90 -4.88 6.98
CA SER A 21 2.62 -5.89 8.01
C SER A 21 1.17 -6.41 7.93
N ALA A 22 0.23 -5.57 7.46
CA ALA A 22 -1.16 -5.96 7.21
C ALA A 22 -1.21 -7.02 6.11
N SER A 23 -0.62 -6.81 4.94
CA SER A 23 -0.68 -7.78 3.83
C SER A 23 -0.21 -9.19 4.23
N VAL A 24 0.80 -9.31 5.10
CA VAL A 24 1.24 -10.60 5.67
C VAL A 24 0.22 -11.19 6.64
N SER A 25 -0.29 -10.39 7.60
CA SER A 25 -1.27 -10.85 8.59
C SER A 25 -2.62 -11.21 7.97
N PHE A 26 -3.02 -10.49 6.92
CA PHE A 26 -4.25 -10.72 6.16
C PHE A 26 -4.16 -11.95 5.27
N SER A 27 -3.06 -12.13 4.54
CA SER A 27 -2.84 -13.33 3.73
C SER A 27 -2.83 -14.59 4.60
N LYS A 28 -2.23 -14.51 5.79
CA LYS A 28 -2.27 -15.60 6.79
C LYS A 28 -3.68 -15.90 7.34
N ARG A 29 -4.63 -14.97 7.21
CA ARG A 29 -6.04 -15.12 7.62
C ARG A 29 -6.98 -15.45 6.44
N GLY A 30 -6.44 -15.72 5.24
CA GLY A 30 -7.21 -16.15 4.08
C GLY A 30 -7.74 -15.03 3.18
N PHE A 31 -7.37 -13.77 3.43
CA PHE A 31 -7.78 -12.63 2.61
C PHE A 31 -6.88 -12.46 1.38
N SER A 32 -7.46 -12.11 0.22
CA SER A 32 -6.73 -11.91 -1.04
C SER A 32 -6.28 -10.46 -1.19
N VAL A 33 -5.24 -10.05 -0.46
CA VAL A 33 -4.85 -8.64 -0.36
C VAL A 33 -3.90 -8.20 -1.48
N ARG A 34 -4.12 -6.99 -2.00
CA ARG A 34 -3.18 -6.26 -2.86
C ARG A 34 -2.82 -4.91 -2.25
N SER A 35 -1.73 -4.31 -2.71
CA SER A 35 -1.33 -2.97 -2.27
C SER A 35 -0.87 -2.13 -3.46
N PHE A 36 -1.19 -0.84 -3.46
CA PHE A 36 -0.78 0.10 -4.50
C PHE A 36 -0.27 1.40 -3.87
N GLY A 37 0.19 2.33 -4.70
CA GLY A 37 0.27 3.75 -4.35
C GLY A 37 -0.52 4.57 -5.36
N THR A 38 -1.01 5.74 -4.95
CA THR A 38 -1.73 6.70 -5.82
C THR A 38 -0.82 7.79 -6.38
N GLY A 39 0.37 7.97 -5.81
CA GLY A 39 1.34 8.96 -6.25
C GLY A 39 1.81 8.75 -7.71
N THR A 40 2.39 9.80 -8.29
CA THR A 40 2.98 9.72 -9.64
C THR A 40 4.30 8.94 -9.65
N HIS A 41 5.06 9.02 -8.56
CA HIS A 41 6.34 8.36 -8.36
C HIS A 41 6.42 7.81 -6.93
N VAL A 42 7.30 6.84 -6.72
CA VAL A 42 7.63 6.31 -5.39
C VAL A 42 8.62 7.27 -4.75
N LYS A 43 8.30 7.79 -3.58
CA LYS A 43 9.16 8.72 -2.83
C LYS A 43 9.59 8.08 -1.52
N LEU A 44 10.89 8.03 -1.27
CA LEU A 44 11.47 7.62 0.00
C LEU A 44 12.19 8.80 0.65
N PRO A 45 12.18 8.92 2.00
CA PRO A 45 12.97 9.94 2.69
C PRO A 45 14.44 9.90 2.27
N GLY A 46 15.06 11.07 2.17
CA GLY A 46 16.47 11.21 1.88
C GLY A 46 17.21 11.91 3.03
N PRO A 47 18.45 12.36 2.81
CA PRO A 47 19.26 12.99 3.86
C PRO A 47 18.72 14.36 4.31
N ALA A 48 17.85 14.97 3.53
CA ALA A 48 17.20 16.24 3.88
C ALA A 48 15.75 16.26 3.32
N PRO A 49 14.83 17.05 3.92
CA PRO A 49 13.42 17.11 3.50
C PRO A 49 13.22 17.52 2.03
N ASP A 50 14.11 18.36 1.51
CA ASP A 50 14.13 18.84 0.12
C ASP A 50 14.79 17.85 -0.87
N LYS A 51 15.40 16.77 -0.36
CA LYS A 51 16.15 15.79 -1.16
C LYS A 51 15.59 14.37 -1.01
N PRO A 52 14.32 14.11 -1.38
CA PRO A 52 13.77 12.76 -1.35
C PRO A 52 14.42 11.88 -2.42
N ASN A 53 14.45 10.57 -2.17
CA ASN A 53 14.76 9.59 -3.20
C ASN A 53 13.50 9.29 -4.01
N VAL A 54 13.54 9.55 -5.31
CA VAL A 54 12.37 9.41 -6.19
C VAL A 54 12.64 8.31 -7.21
N TYR A 55 11.68 7.38 -7.34
CA TYR A 55 11.77 6.23 -8.26
C TYR A 55 10.49 6.09 -9.09
N ASP A 56 10.63 5.52 -10.29
CA ASP A 56 9.50 5.07 -11.10
C ASP A 56 8.92 3.76 -10.55
N PHE A 57 7.61 3.54 -10.70
CA PHE A 57 6.94 2.30 -10.27
C PHE A 57 7.43 1.03 -10.97
N LYS A 58 8.17 1.14 -12.08
CA LYS A 58 8.86 0.02 -12.74
C LYS A 58 10.06 -0.49 -11.94
N THR A 59 10.62 0.33 -11.05
CA THR A 59 11.80 -0.01 -10.24
C THR A 59 11.44 -1.06 -9.19
N THR A 60 12.23 -2.11 -9.04
CA THR A 60 11.98 -3.15 -8.03
C THR A 60 12.44 -2.71 -6.65
N TYR A 61 11.87 -3.30 -5.60
CA TYR A 61 12.32 -3.03 -4.22
C TYR A 61 13.79 -3.43 -4.01
N ASP A 62 14.26 -4.48 -4.70
CA ASP A 62 15.66 -4.89 -4.67
C ASP A 62 16.60 -3.85 -5.32
N GLN A 63 16.19 -3.26 -6.45
CA GLN A 63 16.92 -2.15 -7.07
C GLN A 63 17.00 -0.93 -6.15
N MET A 64 15.88 -0.54 -5.54
CA MET A 64 15.84 0.56 -4.57
C MET A 64 16.73 0.28 -3.36
N TYR A 65 16.70 -0.95 -2.84
CA TYR A 65 17.54 -1.38 -1.71
C TYR A 65 19.03 -1.23 -2.05
N ASN A 66 19.45 -1.77 -3.20
CA ASN A 66 20.84 -1.70 -3.63
C ASN A 66 21.29 -0.28 -4.00
N ASP A 67 20.39 0.60 -4.44
CA ASP A 67 20.69 2.03 -4.66
C ASP A 67 20.95 2.75 -3.34
N LEU A 68 20.02 2.63 -2.38
CA LEU A 68 20.15 3.27 -1.07
C LEU A 68 21.35 2.73 -0.27
N LEU A 69 21.60 1.42 -0.36
CA LEU A 69 22.76 0.78 0.26
C LEU A 69 24.09 1.38 -0.24
N ARG A 70 24.16 1.71 -1.54
CA ARG A 70 25.34 2.34 -2.16
C ARG A 70 25.46 3.84 -1.85
N LYS A 71 24.34 4.53 -1.67
CA LYS A 71 24.31 5.96 -1.34
C LYS A 71 24.76 6.22 0.09
N ASP A 72 24.08 5.63 1.07
CA ASP A 72 24.38 5.81 2.48
C ASP A 72 23.77 4.69 3.33
N LYS A 73 24.54 3.61 3.53
CA LYS A 73 24.08 2.46 4.30
C LYS A 73 23.69 2.83 5.74
N GLU A 74 24.43 3.73 6.40
CA GLU A 74 24.21 4.03 7.82
C GLU A 74 22.91 4.80 8.00
N LEU A 75 22.71 5.86 7.22
CA LEU A 75 21.49 6.67 7.24
C LEU A 75 20.23 5.81 6.98
N TYR A 76 20.25 5.01 5.91
CA TYR A 76 19.07 4.22 5.50
C TYR A 76 18.86 2.96 6.34
N THR A 77 19.85 2.55 7.15
CA THR A 77 19.66 1.56 8.21
C THR A 77 19.02 2.21 9.43
N GLN A 78 19.53 3.37 9.86
CA GLN A 78 19.05 4.06 11.07
C GLN A 78 17.59 4.53 10.96
N ASN A 79 17.16 5.01 9.78
CA ASN A 79 15.77 5.41 9.55
C ASN A 79 14.84 4.23 9.18
N GLY A 80 15.35 3.00 9.16
CA GLY A 80 14.57 1.78 8.91
C GLY A 80 14.16 1.52 7.45
N ILE A 81 14.53 2.38 6.48
CA ILE A 81 14.11 2.23 5.08
C ILE A 81 14.68 0.95 4.45
N LEU A 82 15.94 0.59 4.73
CA LEU A 82 16.51 -0.65 4.20
C LEU A 82 15.78 -1.89 4.73
N HIS A 83 15.39 -1.89 6.01
CA HIS A 83 14.61 -2.97 6.61
C HIS A 83 13.22 -3.08 5.97
N MET A 84 12.55 -1.94 5.77
CA MET A 84 11.27 -1.86 5.08
C MET A 84 11.36 -2.40 3.64
N LEU A 85 12.38 -2.01 2.87
CA LEU A 85 12.58 -2.49 1.50
C LEU A 85 12.88 -4.00 1.44
N ASP A 86 13.67 -4.52 2.39
CA ASP A 86 13.96 -5.95 2.49
C ASP A 86 12.72 -6.78 2.81
N ARG A 87 11.82 -6.26 3.66
CA ARG A 87 10.49 -6.83 3.84
C ARG A 87 9.67 -6.74 2.55
N ASN A 88 9.67 -5.58 1.90
CA ASN A 88 8.83 -5.31 0.74
C ASN A 88 9.07 -6.27 -0.42
N LYS A 89 10.34 -6.53 -0.74
CA LYS A 89 10.72 -7.48 -1.80
C LYS A 89 10.28 -8.93 -1.54
N ARG A 90 9.99 -9.32 -0.29
CA ARG A 90 9.54 -10.68 0.05
C ARG A 90 8.05 -10.93 -0.24
N ILE A 91 7.23 -9.88 -0.32
CA ILE A 91 5.80 -10.03 -0.66
C ILE A 91 5.56 -9.78 -2.14
N LYS A 92 6.18 -8.74 -2.72
CA LYS A 92 6.03 -8.45 -4.16
C LYS A 92 7.31 -7.82 -4.73
N PRO A 93 7.59 -7.99 -6.04
CA PRO A 93 8.87 -7.55 -6.61
C PRO A 93 9.01 -6.03 -6.73
N ARG A 94 7.91 -5.30 -6.93
CA ARG A 94 7.91 -3.85 -7.15
C ARG A 94 6.65 -3.18 -6.60
N PRO A 95 6.70 -1.88 -6.25
CA PRO A 95 5.50 -1.10 -5.99
C PRO A 95 4.63 -1.01 -7.24
N GLU A 96 3.34 -0.82 -7.04
CA GLU A 96 2.36 -0.79 -8.13
C GLU A 96 1.50 0.46 -7.99
N ARG A 97 1.11 1.08 -9.10
CA ARG A 97 0.31 2.30 -9.11
C ARG A 97 -1.17 1.95 -9.31
N PHE A 98 -2.04 2.51 -8.47
CA PHE A 98 -3.48 2.18 -8.48
C PHE A 98 -4.17 2.52 -9.79
N GLN A 99 -3.87 3.70 -10.34
CA GLN A 99 -4.48 4.19 -11.59
C GLN A 99 -4.12 3.32 -12.80
N ASN A 100 -3.07 2.50 -12.71
CA ASN A 100 -2.68 1.57 -13.77
C ASN A 100 -3.30 0.17 -13.60
N CYS A 101 -3.95 -0.10 -12.46
CA CYS A 101 -4.54 -1.40 -12.14
C CYS A 101 -6.02 -1.45 -12.54
N ARG A 102 -6.42 -2.52 -13.23
CA ARG A 102 -7.79 -2.79 -13.69
C ARG A 102 -8.45 -3.97 -12.98
N ASP A 103 -7.82 -4.50 -11.93
CA ASP A 103 -8.42 -5.54 -11.10
C ASP A 103 -9.71 -5.05 -10.42
N LEU A 104 -10.61 -6.00 -10.15
CA LEU A 104 -11.82 -5.78 -9.37
C LEU A 104 -11.55 -6.01 -7.88
N PHE A 105 -12.17 -5.19 -7.04
CA PHE A 105 -12.07 -5.22 -5.59
C PHE A 105 -13.48 -5.07 -4.99
N ASP A 106 -13.76 -5.77 -3.89
CA ASP A 106 -15.00 -5.57 -3.14
C ASP A 106 -14.86 -4.40 -2.14
N LEU A 107 -13.66 -4.22 -1.58
CA LEU A 107 -13.34 -3.23 -0.56
C LEU A 107 -11.96 -2.61 -0.80
N ILE A 108 -11.90 -1.28 -0.88
CA ILE A 108 -10.67 -0.50 -0.95
C ILE A 108 -10.51 0.27 0.35
N LEU A 109 -9.32 0.17 0.95
CA LEU A 109 -8.98 0.85 2.19
C LEU A 109 -7.90 1.90 1.94
N THR A 110 -8.20 3.14 2.25
CA THR A 110 -7.24 4.24 2.13
C THR A 110 -6.71 4.60 3.51
N CYS A 111 -5.44 5.02 3.57
CA CYS A 111 -4.75 5.29 4.83
C CYS A 111 -4.62 6.79 5.16
N GLU A 112 -5.08 7.66 4.26
CA GLU A 112 -5.10 9.12 4.42
C GLU A 112 -6.17 9.70 3.47
N GLU A 113 -6.77 10.83 3.87
CA GLU A 113 -7.85 11.48 3.11
C GLU A 113 -7.43 11.84 1.68
N ARG A 114 -6.20 12.32 1.50
CA ARG A 114 -5.68 12.65 0.17
C ARG A 114 -5.65 11.44 -0.77
N VAL A 115 -5.33 10.26 -0.25
CA VAL A 115 -5.31 9.01 -1.01
C VAL A 115 -6.73 8.56 -1.31
N TYR A 116 -7.67 8.75 -0.39
CA TYR A 116 -9.10 8.52 -0.60
C TYR A 116 -9.61 9.32 -1.81
N ASP A 117 -9.37 10.63 -1.82
CA ASP A 117 -9.80 11.51 -2.91
C ASP A 117 -9.25 11.05 -4.27
N GLN A 118 -7.96 10.69 -4.31
CA GLN A 118 -7.31 10.21 -5.53
C GLN A 118 -7.86 8.88 -6.04
N VAL A 119 -8.29 7.99 -5.15
CA VAL A 119 -8.94 6.73 -5.52
C VAL A 119 -10.33 6.99 -6.08
N VAL A 120 -11.12 7.82 -5.38
CA VAL A 120 -12.50 8.11 -5.78
C VAL A 120 -12.52 8.87 -7.11
N GLU A 121 -11.64 9.85 -7.29
CA GLU A 121 -11.48 10.57 -8.55
C GLU A 121 -11.11 9.62 -9.69
N ASP A 122 -10.13 8.74 -9.48
CA ASP A 122 -9.71 7.77 -10.49
C ASP A 122 -10.83 6.79 -10.84
N LEU A 123 -11.55 6.24 -9.86
CA LEU A 123 -12.68 5.32 -10.09
C LEU A 123 -13.84 6.01 -10.82
N ASN A 124 -14.16 7.27 -10.47
CA ASN A 124 -15.22 8.04 -11.13
C ASN A 124 -14.86 8.46 -12.56
N SER A 125 -13.56 8.64 -12.86
CA SER A 125 -13.09 8.99 -14.20
C SER A 125 -13.10 7.81 -15.19
N ARG A 126 -13.15 6.57 -14.68
CA ARG A 126 -13.20 5.37 -15.50
C ARG A 126 -14.62 5.15 -16.03
N GLU A 127 -14.74 4.71 -17.28
CA GLU A 127 -16.02 4.25 -17.81
C GLU A 127 -16.49 2.99 -17.04
N GLN A 128 -17.77 2.98 -16.69
CA GLN A 128 -18.37 1.86 -15.94
C GLN A 128 -18.82 0.78 -16.92
N GLU A 129 -18.14 -0.36 -16.91
CA GLU A 129 -18.48 -1.50 -17.78
C GLU A 129 -19.47 -2.48 -17.11
N THR A 130 -19.24 -2.82 -15.84
CA THR A 130 -20.00 -3.89 -15.14
C THR A 130 -21.05 -3.37 -14.17
N CYS A 131 -21.00 -2.07 -13.82
CA CYS A 131 -21.80 -1.46 -12.75
C CYS A 131 -21.71 -2.19 -11.39
N GLN A 132 -20.66 -2.98 -11.17
CA GLN A 132 -20.43 -3.65 -9.89
C GLN A 132 -19.92 -2.62 -8.88
N PRO A 133 -20.57 -2.48 -7.71
CA PRO A 133 -20.13 -1.52 -6.70
C PRO A 133 -18.83 -1.99 -6.03
N VAL A 134 -18.00 -1.04 -5.62
CA VAL A 134 -16.85 -1.22 -4.74
C VAL A 134 -16.97 -0.27 -3.56
N HIS A 135 -16.71 -0.75 -2.35
CA HIS A 135 -16.71 0.09 -1.16
C HIS A 135 -15.33 0.72 -0.98
N VAL A 136 -15.27 2.04 -0.77
CA VAL A 136 -14.02 2.75 -0.45
C VAL A 136 -14.16 3.31 0.95
N ILE A 137 -13.27 2.92 1.87
CA ILE A 137 -13.27 3.38 3.27
C ILE A 137 -11.91 3.98 3.59
N ASN A 138 -11.91 5.19 4.14
CA ASN A 138 -10.70 5.81 4.67
C ASN A 138 -10.54 5.51 6.16
N VAL A 139 -9.34 5.08 6.54
CA VAL A 139 -8.88 4.97 7.92
C VAL A 139 -7.63 5.81 8.02
N ASP A 140 -7.71 6.97 8.64
CA ASP A 140 -6.57 7.89 8.74
C ASP A 140 -5.49 7.29 9.65
N ILE A 141 -4.33 6.99 9.08
CA ILE A 141 -3.21 6.34 9.75
C ILE A 141 -1.99 7.23 9.56
N GLN A 142 -1.40 7.68 10.66
CA GLN A 142 -0.21 8.52 10.59
C GLN A 142 0.98 7.75 9.98
N ASP A 143 1.83 8.47 9.24
CA ASP A 143 3.01 7.95 8.54
C ASP A 143 4.18 7.70 9.52
N ASN A 144 3.95 6.84 10.51
CA ASN A 144 4.97 6.33 11.42
C ASN A 144 4.78 4.82 11.66
N HIS A 145 5.83 4.15 12.16
CA HIS A 145 5.86 2.70 12.28
C HIS A 145 4.84 2.14 13.29
N GLU A 146 4.63 2.83 14.42
CA GLU A 146 3.74 2.40 15.49
C GLU A 146 2.28 2.50 15.06
N GLU A 147 1.88 3.65 14.52
CA GLU A 147 0.54 3.91 14.00
C GLU A 147 0.21 3.02 12.80
N ALA A 148 1.19 2.76 11.91
CA ALA A 148 1.00 1.82 10.81
C ALA A 148 0.72 0.40 11.30
N THR A 149 1.32 -0.01 12.42
CA THR A 149 1.05 -1.32 13.04
C THR A 149 -0.34 -1.36 13.67
N LEU A 150 -0.73 -0.33 14.43
CA LEU A 150 -2.06 -0.23 15.03
C LEU A 150 -3.16 -0.16 13.96
N GLY A 151 -2.96 0.66 12.92
CA GLY A 151 -3.84 0.78 11.77
C GLY A 151 -4.01 -0.55 11.04
N ALA A 152 -2.92 -1.34 10.90
CA ALA A 152 -3.00 -2.68 10.33
C ALA A 152 -3.90 -3.63 11.15
N PHE A 153 -3.85 -3.55 12.49
CA PHE A 153 -4.75 -4.33 13.35
C PHE A 153 -6.21 -3.88 13.22
N LEU A 154 -6.47 -2.57 13.26
CA LEU A 154 -7.81 -2.00 13.09
C LEU A 154 -8.44 -2.40 11.75
N ILE A 155 -7.68 -2.27 10.67
CA ILE A 155 -8.11 -2.69 9.33
C ILE A 155 -8.42 -4.19 9.31
N CYS A 156 -7.62 -5.01 10.01
CA CYS A 156 -7.83 -6.46 10.10
C CYS A 156 -9.11 -6.81 10.85
N GLU A 157 -9.38 -6.16 11.98
CA GLU A 157 -10.65 -6.34 12.70
C GLU A 157 -11.85 -5.90 11.86
N LEU A 158 -11.74 -4.75 11.17
CA LEU A 158 -12.80 -4.26 10.29
C LEU A 158 -13.13 -5.27 9.18
N CYS A 159 -12.11 -5.86 8.53
CA CYS A 159 -12.33 -6.86 7.50
C CYS A 159 -12.83 -8.21 8.02
N GLN A 160 -12.69 -8.50 9.32
CA GLN A 160 -13.25 -9.70 9.94
C GLN A 160 -14.70 -9.54 10.38
N CYS A 161 -15.13 -8.29 10.61
CA CYS A 161 -16.49 -7.97 11.01
C CYS A 161 -17.47 -7.86 9.83
N VAL A 162 -16.96 -7.69 8.61
CA VAL A 162 -17.72 -7.63 7.35
C VAL A 162 -17.83 -9.02 6.74
#